data_AF-A0A382RBZ3-F1
#
_entry.id   AF-A0A382RBZ3-F1
#
_cell.length_a   1.000
_cell.length_b   1.000
_cell.length_c   1.000
_cell.angle_alpha   90.00
_cell.angle_beta   90.00
_cell.angle_gamma   90.00
#
_symmetry.space_group_name_H-M   'P 1'
#
loop_
_entity.id
_entity.type
_entity.pdbx_description
1 polymer ?
#
loop_
_entity_poly.entity_id
_entity_poly.type
_entity_poly.pdbx_seq_one_letter_code
_entity_poly.pdbx_strand_id
1 'polypeptide(L)'
;MKILKITFFVLLICFVFHVSFNQAQSAITKKDIVAVWLFDDGSGSTLKDSSGNGNDGKLVEGPTWIDGKFGKALKFDSKKKHRVKVENSDSLNVTDQISILAWGFVSDKAGNRRFLQKSTPGSDNQYRLLR
;
A
#
# COMPACT_ATOMS: atom_id res chain seq x y z
N MET A 1 31.97 -44.01 -25.84
CA MET A 1 31.75 -43.70 -24.40
C MET A 1 32.25 -42.32 -23.94
N LYS A 2 33.42 -41.81 -24.35
CA LYS A 2 33.92 -40.49 -23.90
C LYS A 2 33.05 -39.31 -24.37
N ILE A 3 32.61 -39.31 -25.63
CA ILE A 3 31.76 -38.25 -26.21
C ILE A 3 30.39 -38.16 -25.51
N LEU A 4 29.74 -39.30 -25.23
CA LEU A 4 28.44 -39.34 -24.55
C LEU A 4 28.49 -38.76 -23.12
N LYS A 5 29.60 -38.98 -22.39
CA LYS A 5 29.83 -38.40 -21.06
C LYS A 5 30.02 -36.89 -21.09
N ILE A 6 30.69 -36.36 -22.12
CA ILE A 6 30.90 -34.93 -22.32
C ILE A 6 29.58 -34.24 -22.66
N THR A 7 28.78 -34.82 -23.57
CA THR A 7 27.47 -34.27 -23.92
C THR A 7 26.53 -34.23 -22.72
N PHE A 8 26.52 -35.27 -21.88
CA PHE A 8 25.71 -35.30 -20.67
C PHE A 8 26.15 -34.23 -19.64
N PHE A 9 27.46 -34.04 -19.47
CA PHE A 9 28.00 -33.03 -18.55
C PHE A 9 27.71 -31.59 -19.01
N VAL A 10 27.76 -31.32 -20.32
CA VAL A 10 27.40 -30.01 -20.89
C VAL A 10 25.91 -29.71 -20.72
N LEU A 11 25.03 -30.70 -20.96
CA LEU A 11 23.59 -30.54 -20.76
C LEU A 11 23.24 -30.32 -19.28
N LEU A 12 23.95 -30.97 -18.35
CA LEU A 12 23.78 -30.76 -16.91
C LEU A 12 24.17 -29.34 -16.49
N ILE A 13 25.27 -28.81 -17.03
CA ILE A 13 25.69 -27.41 -16.79
C ILE A 13 24.63 -26.43 -17.35
N CYS A 14 24.14 -26.64 -18.58
CA CYS A 14 23.09 -25.80 -19.16
C CYS A 14 21.79 -25.82 -18.34
N PHE A 15 21.40 -26.98 -17.79
CA PHE A 15 20.23 -27.12 -16.93
C PHE A 15 20.41 -26.39 -15.60
N VAL A 16 21.58 -26.51 -14.96
CA VAL A 16 21.90 -25.79 -13.70
C VAL A 16 21.94 -24.27 -13.90
N PHE A 17 22.45 -23.79 -15.04
CA PHE A 17 22.40 -22.36 -15.39
C PHE A 17 20.99 -21.84 -15.69
N HIS A 18 20.10 -22.65 -16.29
CA HIS A 18 18.70 -22.29 -16.50
C HIS A 18 17.89 -22.22 -15.19
N VAL A 19 18.14 -23.13 -14.24
CA VAL A 19 17.42 -23.14 -12.95
C VAL A 19 17.90 -21.98 -12.06
N SER A 20 19.16 -21.58 -12.15
CA SER A 20 19.76 -20.53 -11.30
C SER A 20 19.42 -19.09 -11.71
N PHE A 21 18.77 -18.88 -12.86
CA PHE A 21 18.40 -17.55 -13.36
C PHE A 21 16.90 -17.22 -13.25
N ASN A 22 16.14 -17.99 -12.45
CA ASN A 22 14.78 -17.62 -12.05
C ASN A 22 14.79 -16.93 -10.68
N GLN A 23 15.52 -15.81 -10.56
CA GLN A 23 15.24 -14.89 -9.45
C GLN A 23 13.97 -14.12 -9.79
N ALA A 24 12.86 -14.45 -9.14
CA ALA A 24 11.69 -13.60 -9.12
C ALA A 24 12.06 -12.29 -8.42
N GLN A 25 12.48 -11.28 -9.19
CA GLN A 25 12.82 -9.97 -8.67
C GLN A 25 11.53 -9.22 -8.34
N SER A 26 11.14 -9.19 -7.07
CA SER A 26 10.11 -8.29 -6.58
C SER A 26 10.73 -6.92 -6.30
N ALA A 27 10.73 -6.03 -7.29
CA ALA A 27 11.10 -4.63 -7.10
C ALA A 27 9.84 -3.77 -7.20
N ILE A 28 9.56 -2.99 -6.15
CA ILE A 28 8.54 -1.94 -6.22
C ILE A 28 9.18 -0.75 -6.94
N THR A 29 8.70 -0.44 -8.14
CA THR A 29 9.10 0.77 -8.84
C THR A 29 8.11 1.89 -8.53
N LYS A 30 8.53 3.15 -8.70
CA LYS A 30 7.67 4.31 -8.40
C LYS A 30 6.34 4.28 -9.17
N LYS A 31 6.32 3.71 -10.38
CA LYS A 31 5.10 3.54 -11.20
C LYS A 31 4.11 2.52 -10.61
N ASP A 32 4.57 1.61 -9.76
CA ASP A 32 3.72 0.58 -9.14
C ASP A 32 3.03 1.11 -7.86
N ILE A 33 3.46 2.29 -7.39
CA ILE A 33 2.93 2.93 -6.20
C ILE A 33 1.69 3.74 -6.60
N VAL A 34 0.54 3.36 -6.03
CA VAL A 34 -0.74 4.04 -6.26
C VAL A 34 -0.90 5.30 -5.39
N ALA A 35 -0.57 5.19 -4.10
CA ALA A 35 -0.66 6.30 -3.15
C ALA A 35 0.28 6.07 -1.96
N VAL A 36 0.85 7.15 -1.43
CA VAL A 36 1.67 7.13 -0.21
C VAL A 36 1.32 8.34 0.64
N TRP A 37 0.78 8.12 1.82
CA TRP A 37 0.55 9.19 2.79
C TRP A 37 1.53 9.04 3.95
N LEU A 38 2.57 9.88 3.96
CA LEU A 38 3.63 9.87 4.98
C LEU A 38 3.27 10.63 6.25
N PHE A 39 2.24 11.49 6.19
CA PHE A 39 1.80 12.33 7.31
C PHE A 39 2.80 13.44 7.71
N ASP A 40 3.83 13.73 6.91
CA ASP A 40 4.88 14.71 7.25
C ASP A 40 4.40 16.18 7.30
N ASP A 41 3.25 16.52 6.71
CA ASP A 41 2.72 17.90 6.70
C ASP A 41 2.46 18.43 8.12
N GLY A 42 2.06 17.56 9.04
CA GLY A 42 1.90 17.86 10.48
C GLY A 42 0.89 18.95 10.85
N SER A 43 0.16 19.50 9.88
CA SER A 43 -0.74 20.63 10.05
C SER A 43 -1.71 20.77 8.87
N GLY A 44 -2.69 21.67 8.99
CA GLY A 44 -3.65 21.95 7.92
C GLY A 44 -4.73 20.88 7.75
N SER A 45 -5.51 21.02 6.68
CA SER A 45 -6.70 20.20 6.38
C SER A 45 -6.53 19.25 5.18
N THR A 46 -5.31 19.15 4.64
CA THR A 46 -4.97 18.28 3.51
C THR A 46 -3.82 17.36 3.91
N LEU A 47 -3.93 16.08 3.56
CA LEU A 47 -2.90 15.07 3.70
C LEU A 47 -2.32 14.80 2.30
N LYS A 48 -1.06 15.16 2.06
CA LYS A 48 -0.46 15.01 0.74
C LYS A 48 -0.13 13.57 0.39
N ASP A 49 -0.31 13.23 -0.88
CA ASP A 49 0.15 12.00 -1.49
C ASP A 49 1.58 12.16 -2.04
N SER A 50 2.52 11.45 -1.42
CA SER A 50 3.94 11.43 -1.77
C SER A 50 4.28 10.54 -2.96
N SER A 51 3.32 9.76 -3.50
CA SER A 51 3.55 8.93 -4.69
C SER A 51 3.78 9.77 -5.96
N GLY A 52 3.14 10.95 -6.01
CA GLY A 52 3.10 11.81 -7.19
C GLY A 52 1.84 11.62 -8.06
N ASN A 53 0.89 10.78 -7.65
CA ASN A 53 -0.34 10.52 -8.40
C ASN A 53 -1.50 11.47 -8.07
N GLY A 54 -1.29 12.43 -7.17
CA GLY A 54 -2.29 13.44 -6.82
C GLY A 54 -3.46 12.90 -5.99
N ASN A 55 -3.28 11.78 -5.31
CA ASN A 55 -4.31 11.18 -4.44
C ASN A 55 -4.33 11.85 -3.05
N ASP A 56 -4.30 13.18 -3.01
CA ASP A 56 -4.34 13.98 -1.79
C ASP A 56 -5.66 13.77 -1.04
N GLY A 57 -5.57 13.67 0.29
CA GLY A 57 -6.71 13.48 1.17
C GLY A 57 -7.16 14.77 1.85
N LYS A 58 -8.47 14.98 1.99
CA LYS A 58 -9.05 16.04 2.82
C LYS A 58 -9.44 15.51 4.19
N LEU A 59 -9.06 16.22 5.25
CA LEU A 59 -9.41 15.89 6.63
C LEU A 59 -10.86 16.28 6.88
N VAL A 60 -11.74 15.28 7.03
CA VAL A 60 -13.17 15.49 7.29
C VAL A 60 -13.42 15.56 8.79
N GLU A 61 -14.10 16.61 9.23
CA GLU A 61 -14.35 16.94 10.65
C GLU A 61 -13.07 17.15 11.50
N GLY A 62 -11.92 17.28 10.85
CA GLY A 62 -10.66 17.71 11.47
C GLY A 62 -10.05 16.72 12.48
N PRO A 63 -9.59 15.52 12.05
CA PRO A 63 -8.67 14.71 12.84
C PRO A 63 -7.45 15.54 13.27
N THR A 64 -6.95 15.28 14.48
CA THR A 64 -5.89 16.11 15.08
C THR A 64 -4.52 15.56 14.74
N TRP A 65 -3.61 16.43 14.33
CA TRP A 65 -2.20 16.09 14.16
C TRP A 65 -1.53 15.86 15.53
N ILE A 66 -0.82 14.75 15.66
CA ILE A 66 -0.04 14.37 16.85
C ILE A 66 1.33 13.83 16.43
N ASP A 67 2.22 13.61 17.39
CA ASP A 67 3.45 12.85 17.12
C ASP A 67 3.11 11.37 16.89
N GLY A 68 3.66 10.82 15.82
CA GLY A 68 3.40 9.46 15.35
C GLY A 68 4.55 8.50 15.63
N LYS A 69 4.43 7.28 15.09
CA LYS A 69 5.55 6.31 15.10
C LYS A 69 6.75 6.83 14.31
N PHE A 70 6.48 7.52 13.20
CA PHE A 70 7.44 8.24 12.38
C PHE A 70 6.88 9.65 12.19
N GLY A 71 7.65 10.69 12.55
CA GLY A 71 7.20 12.07 12.40
C GLY A 71 5.85 12.35 13.05
N LYS A 72 4.84 12.67 12.23
CA LYS A 72 3.48 13.01 12.66
C LYS A 72 2.47 11.92 12.30
N ALA A 73 1.30 11.98 12.91
CA ALA A 73 0.16 11.11 12.62
C ALA A 73 -1.16 11.86 12.84
N LEU A 74 -2.27 11.26 12.39
CA LEU A 74 -3.61 11.73 12.71
C LEU A 74 -4.25 10.92 13.83
N LYS A 75 -4.78 11.61 14.84
CA LYS A 75 -5.65 11.04 15.87
C LYS A 75 -7.11 11.17 15.46
N PHE A 76 -7.80 10.03 15.42
CA PHE A 76 -9.22 9.94 15.08
C PHE A 76 -10.04 9.79 16.36
N ASP A 77 -11.14 10.56 16.47
CA ASP A 77 -12.10 10.44 17.56
C ASP A 77 -13.30 9.62 17.06
N SER A 78 -13.57 8.51 17.75
CA SER A 78 -14.65 7.58 17.41
C SER A 78 -16.05 8.16 17.55
N LYS A 79 -16.21 9.27 18.29
CA LYS A 79 -17.47 10.00 18.45
C LYS A 79 -17.78 10.96 17.31
N LYS A 80 -16.81 11.24 16.44
CA LYS A 80 -16.93 12.13 15.27
C LYS A 80 -16.81 11.33 13.98
N LYS A 81 -17.16 11.93 12.84
CA LYS A 81 -17.00 11.31 11.51
C LYS A 81 -15.60 11.53 10.93
N HIS A 82 -14.60 11.56 11.80
CA HIS A 82 -13.19 11.76 11.47
C HIS A 82 -12.72 10.73 10.44
N ARG A 83 -12.24 11.23 9.31
CA ARG A 83 -11.59 10.42 8.26
C ARG A 83 -10.77 11.33 7.37
N VAL A 84 -9.88 10.72 6.59
CA VAL A 84 -9.29 11.36 5.43
C VAL A 84 -10.11 10.91 4.21
N LYS A 85 -10.68 11.87 3.48
CA LYS A 85 -11.41 11.61 2.24
C LYS A 85 -10.50 11.91 1.07
N VAL A 86 -10.16 10.88 0.29
CA VAL A 86 -9.50 11.01 -1.00
C VAL A 86 -10.60 10.93 -2.06
N GLU A 87 -10.61 11.86 -3.02
CA GLU A 87 -11.59 11.80 -4.10
C GLU A 87 -11.28 10.63 -5.04
N ASN A 88 -12.31 10.15 -5.73
CA ASN A 88 -12.14 9.04 -6.66
C ASN A 88 -11.23 9.43 -7.83
N SER A 89 -10.32 8.53 -8.21
CA SER A 89 -9.43 8.67 -9.35
C SER A 89 -9.21 7.32 -10.03
N ASP A 90 -8.79 7.33 -11.30
CA ASP A 90 -8.51 6.09 -12.03
C ASP A 90 -7.31 5.33 -11.44
N SER A 91 -6.33 6.05 -10.87
CA SER A 91 -5.19 5.42 -10.19
C SER A 91 -5.61 4.62 -8.95
N LEU A 92 -6.77 4.93 -8.34
CA LEU A 92 -7.35 4.19 -7.21
C LEU A 92 -8.33 3.09 -7.64
N ASN A 93 -8.59 2.91 -8.93
CA ASN A 93 -9.45 1.84 -9.45
C ASN A 93 -8.61 0.61 -9.79
N VAL A 94 -7.91 0.07 -8.80
CA VAL A 94 -6.98 -1.04 -9.02
C VAL A 94 -7.75 -2.32 -9.37
N THR A 95 -7.42 -2.91 -10.52
CA THR A 95 -8.03 -4.15 -11.03
C THR A 95 -7.16 -5.38 -10.81
N ASP A 96 -5.85 -5.18 -10.62
CA ASP A 96 -4.88 -6.23 -10.38
C ASP A 96 -4.68 -6.48 -8.87
N GLN A 97 -3.73 -7.36 -8.56
CA GLN A 97 -3.36 -7.66 -7.18
C GLN A 97 -2.80 -6.43 -6.47
N ILE A 98 -3.19 -6.24 -5.22
CA ILE A 98 -2.77 -5.09 -4.40
C ILE A 98 -2.05 -5.54 -3.14
N SER A 99 -1.10 -4.70 -2.71
CA SER A 99 -0.55 -4.73 -1.36
C SER A 99 -0.90 -3.42 -0.66
N ILE A 100 -1.40 -3.50 0.56
CA ILE A 100 -1.70 -2.34 1.40
C ILE A 100 -0.93 -2.49 2.70
N LEU A 101 -0.19 -1.46 3.09
CA LEU A 101 0.54 -1.39 4.34
C LEU A 101 0.16 -0.11 5.08
N ALA A 102 -0.04 -0.20 6.39
CA ALA A 102 -0.34 0.94 7.24
C ALA A 102 0.32 0.79 8.61
N TRP A 103 0.69 1.92 9.20
CA TRP A 103 1.04 2.04 10.61
C TRP A 103 -0.09 2.73 11.35
N GLY A 104 -0.56 2.15 12.44
CA GLY A 104 -1.58 2.79 13.27
C GLY A 104 -1.68 2.18 14.66
N PHE A 105 -1.99 3.03 15.63
CA PHE A 105 -2.27 2.63 17.01
C PHE A 105 -3.79 2.50 17.20
N VAL A 106 -4.25 1.31 17.60
CA VAL A 106 -5.67 1.02 17.79
C VAL A 106 -6.03 1.09 19.27
N SER A 107 -6.67 2.18 19.67
CA SER A 107 -7.17 2.38 21.04
C SER A 107 -8.64 2.00 21.22
N ASP A 108 -9.48 2.24 20.20
CA ASP A 108 -10.88 1.79 20.15
C ASP A 108 -10.98 0.55 19.27
N LYS A 109 -11.53 -0.53 19.83
CA LYS A 109 -11.77 -1.81 19.13
C LYS A 109 -13.25 -2.08 18.86
N ALA A 110 -14.17 -1.20 19.27
CA ALA A 110 -15.59 -1.38 19.10
C ALA A 110 -16.04 -1.08 17.65
N GLY A 111 -16.94 -1.92 17.11
CA GLY A 111 -17.54 -1.76 15.78
C GLY A 111 -16.64 -2.18 14.60
N ASN A 112 -16.94 -1.65 13.41
CA ASN A 112 -16.19 -1.91 12.18
C ASN A 112 -15.36 -0.68 11.79
N ARG A 113 -14.07 -0.66 12.16
CA ARG A 113 -13.16 0.42 11.76
C ARG A 113 -12.00 -0.10 10.93
N ARG A 114 -11.42 0.82 10.17
CA ARG A 114 -10.60 0.53 9.02
C ARG A 114 -9.43 1.49 9.00
N PHE A 115 -8.25 0.99 8.63
CA PHE A 115 -7.13 1.85 8.28
C PHE A 115 -7.36 2.49 6.91
N LEU A 116 -7.92 1.72 5.97
CA LEU A 116 -8.21 2.19 4.62
C LEU A 116 -9.46 1.52 4.07
N GLN A 117 -10.23 2.26 3.29
CA GLN A 117 -11.35 1.74 2.51
C GLN A 117 -11.48 2.51 1.21
N LYS A 118 -11.73 1.77 0.13
CA LYS A 118 -12.28 2.25 -1.12
C LYS A 118 -13.65 1.60 -1.32
N SER A 119 -14.65 2.40 -1.65
CA SER A 119 -16.01 1.93 -1.91
C SER A 119 -16.82 2.99 -2.64
N THR A 120 -18.00 2.60 -3.15
CA THR A 120 -19.02 3.59 -3.50
C THR A 120 -19.58 4.25 -2.24
N PRO A 121 -20.09 5.50 -2.33
CA PRO A 121 -20.69 6.18 -1.19
C PRO A 121 -21.76 5.30 -0.51
N GLY A 122 -21.64 5.09 0.80
CA GLY A 122 -22.57 4.28 1.59
C GLY A 122 -22.40 2.76 1.48
N SER A 123 -21.38 2.26 0.78
CA SER A 123 -21.12 0.82 0.64
C SER A 123 -19.73 0.40 1.12
N ASP A 124 -19.44 -0.91 1.07
CA ASP A 124 -18.20 -1.57 1.49
C ASP A 124 -17.69 -2.54 0.41
N ASN A 125 -17.76 -2.16 -0.88
CA ASN A 125 -17.74 -3.10 -1.99
C ASN A 125 -16.46 -3.17 -2.87
N GLN A 126 -15.38 -2.45 -2.55
CA GLN A 126 -14.13 -2.54 -3.35
C GLN A 126 -13.01 -3.20 -2.55
N TYR A 127 -12.19 -2.42 -1.85
CA TYR A 127 -11.08 -2.99 -1.06
C TYR A 127 -10.92 -2.23 0.26
N ARG A 128 -10.44 -2.92 1.29
CA ARG A 128 -10.26 -2.36 2.62
C ARG A 128 -9.15 -3.06 3.39
N LEU A 129 -8.44 -2.28 4.19
CA LEU A 129 -7.58 -2.77 5.26
C LEU A 129 -8.29 -2.49 6.58
N LEU A 130 -8.74 -3.55 7.24
CA LEU A 130 -9.35 -3.46 8.56
C LEU A 130 -8.27 -3.16 9.61
N ARG A 131 -8.69 -2.57 10.72
CA ARG A 131 -7.80 -2.31 11.87
C ARG A 131 -7.40 -3.59 12.61
#